data_AF-A0A0V8RUM0-F1
#
_entry.id   AF-A0A0V8RUM0-F1
#
_cell.length_a   1.000
_cell.length_b   1.000
_cell.length_c   1.000
_cell.angle_alpha   90.00
_cell.angle_beta   90.00
_cell.angle_gamma   90.00
#
_symmetry.space_group_name_H-M   'P 1'
#
loop_
_entity.id
_entity.type
_entity.pdbx_description
1 polymer ?
#
loop_
_entity_poly.entity_id
_entity_poly.type
_entity_poly.pdbx_seq_one_letter_code
_entity_poly.pdbx_strand_id
1 'polypeptide(L)'
;MFSAPTPGDKRHGGIVRKWHKPIGPQELEEAVREAMNANHSYLWAAAQPPILALHTCSIAMAELLASIAVRAGYKYTGYRYTSRSYYMFIFGTERIDIPIMFRGRFVATRNYSLLAELLNSYLALGKRKLDRLRRAIASMLDVLRTGCEEATLS
;
A
#
# COMPACT_ATOMS: atom_id res chain seq x y z
N MET A 1 11.64 -5.54 0.38
CA MET A 1 12.30 -6.61 1.13
C MET A 1 12.79 -6.05 2.46
N PHE A 2 12.54 -6.75 3.56
CA PHE A 2 12.93 -6.31 4.89
C PHE A 2 13.43 -7.49 5.72
N SER A 3 14.29 -7.21 6.70
CA SER A 3 14.74 -8.15 7.71
C SER A 3 14.01 -7.85 9.02
N ALA A 4 13.41 -8.85 9.64
CA ALA A 4 12.79 -8.78 10.97
C ALA A 4 12.45 -10.20 11.47
N PRO A 5 12.54 -10.51 12.78
CA PRO A 5 12.17 -11.82 13.31
C PRO A 5 10.76 -12.27 12.92
N THR A 6 9.80 -11.35 12.90
CA THR A 6 8.42 -11.55 12.46
C THR A 6 7.92 -10.33 11.66
N PRO A 7 6.92 -10.47 10.77
CA PRO A 7 6.29 -9.33 10.13
C PRO A 7 5.66 -8.44 11.20
N GLY A 8 6.09 -7.17 11.28
CA GLY A 8 5.59 -6.22 12.27
C GLY A 8 6.53 -5.91 13.44
N ASP A 9 7.64 -6.65 13.60
CA ASP A 9 8.67 -6.24 14.57
C ASP A 9 9.46 -5.03 14.02
N LYS A 10 9.01 -3.84 14.42
CA LYS A 10 9.63 -2.56 14.04
C LYS A 10 10.91 -2.26 14.82
N ARG A 11 11.14 -2.89 15.98
CA ARG A 11 12.28 -2.58 16.86
C ARG A 11 13.55 -3.26 16.38
N HIS A 12 13.42 -4.49 15.90
CA HIS A 12 14.54 -5.29 15.39
C HIS A 12 14.50 -5.43 13.86
N GLY A 13 13.69 -4.60 13.20
CA GLY A 13 13.46 -4.64 11.77
C GLY A 13 14.27 -3.60 10.99
N GLY A 14 14.57 -3.92 9.73
CA GLY A 14 15.27 -3.02 8.81
C GLY A 14 14.84 -3.23 7.36
N ILE A 15 14.76 -2.14 6.59
CA ILE A 15 14.52 -2.23 5.15
C ILE A 15 15.84 -2.65 4.48
N VAL A 16 15.83 -3.78 3.79
CA VAL A 16 16.95 -4.20 2.94
C VAL A 16 16.87 -3.46 1.61
N ARG A 17 15.70 -3.53 0.96
CA ARG A 17 15.48 -2.85 -0.32
C ARG A 17 14.01 -2.54 -0.56
N LYS A 18 13.73 -1.44 -1.27
CA LYS A 18 12.38 -0.95 -1.57
C LYS A 18 12.23 -0.62 -3.05
N TRP A 19 11.06 -0.93 -3.59
CA TRP A 19 10.69 -0.61 -4.97
C TRP A 19 9.26 -0.07 -5.01
N HIS A 20 8.99 0.82 -5.97
CA HIS A 20 7.66 1.38 -6.23
C HIS A 20 7.14 1.03 -7.64
N LYS A 21 7.91 0.22 -8.37
CA LYS A 21 7.70 -0.26 -9.74
C LYS A 21 7.87 -1.79 -9.76
N PRO A 22 7.38 -2.47 -10.81
CA PRO A 22 7.61 -3.90 -10.96
C PRO A 22 9.09 -4.26 -10.86
N ILE A 23 9.38 -5.40 -10.24
CA ILE A 23 10.75 -5.89 -10.02
C ILE A 23 11.06 -7.08 -10.93
N GLY A 24 12.31 -7.18 -11.39
CA GLY A 24 12.82 -8.35 -12.09
C GLY A 24 13.34 -9.46 -11.14
N PRO A 25 13.53 -10.69 -11.64
CA PRO A 25 14.11 -11.78 -10.85
C PRO A 25 15.55 -11.48 -10.39
N GLN A 26 16.35 -10.82 -11.22
CA GLN A 26 17.74 -10.46 -10.88
C GLN A 26 17.81 -9.45 -9.73
N GLU A 27 16.97 -8.41 -9.75
CA GLU A 27 16.89 -7.44 -8.66
C GLU A 27 16.49 -8.11 -7.33
N LEU A 28 15.61 -9.10 -7.40
CA LEU A 28 15.18 -9.85 -6.22
C LEU A 28 16.32 -10.73 -5.69
N GLU A 29 17.03 -11.44 -6.57
CA GLU A 29 18.21 -12.24 -6.22
C GLU A 29 19.33 -11.39 -5.59
N GLU A 30 19.61 -10.23 -6.18
CA GLU A 30 20.60 -9.28 -5.65
C GLU A 30 20.24 -8.80 -4.25
N ALA A 31 18.97 -8.45 -4.01
CA ALA A 31 18.52 -8.03 -2.69
C ALA A 31 18.62 -9.15 -1.64
N VAL A 32 18.39 -10.41 -2.03
CA VAL A 32 18.60 -11.56 -1.16
C VAL A 32 20.09 -11.73 -0.86
N ARG A 33 20.97 -11.60 -1.87
CA ARG A 33 22.42 -11.66 -1.67
C ARG A 33 22.94 -10.55 -0.76
N GLU A 34 22.46 -9.32 -0.94
CA GLU A 34 22.77 -8.19 -0.05
C GLU A 34 22.38 -8.50 1.40
N ALA A 35 21.19 -9.07 1.62
CA ALA A 35 20.75 -9.46 2.95
C ALA A 35 21.61 -10.55 3.59
N MET A 36 22.05 -11.54 2.80
CA MET A 36 22.96 -12.59 3.27
C MET A 36 24.33 -12.01 3.66
N ASN A 37 24.89 -11.13 2.83
CA ASN A 37 26.17 -10.49 3.12
C ASN A 37 26.12 -9.61 4.39
N ALA A 38 24.96 -9.06 4.70
CA ALA A 38 24.69 -8.32 5.93
C ALA A 38 24.36 -9.20 7.15
N ASN A 39 24.52 -10.53 7.05
CA ASN A 39 24.23 -11.51 8.11
C ASN A 39 22.78 -11.45 8.65
N HIS A 40 21.81 -11.08 7.81
CA HIS A 40 20.41 -11.12 8.21
C HIS A 40 19.91 -12.57 8.36
N SER A 41 19.43 -12.92 9.55
CA SER A 41 18.88 -14.26 9.84
C SER A 41 17.40 -14.41 9.52
N TYR A 42 16.70 -13.30 9.26
CA TYR A 42 15.30 -13.29 8.89
C TYR A 42 15.11 -12.37 7.70
N LEU A 43 14.41 -12.83 6.66
CA LEU A 43 14.23 -12.05 5.44
C LEU A 43 12.85 -12.27 4.87
N TRP A 44 12.20 -11.16 4.51
CA TRP A 44 10.85 -11.13 3.99
C TRP A 44 10.80 -10.36 2.67
N ALA A 45 10.21 -10.98 1.66
CA ALA A 45 9.81 -10.29 0.44
C ALA A 45 8.33 -9.93 0.56
N ALA A 46 8.00 -8.65 0.42
CA ALA A 46 6.63 -8.19 0.66
C ALA A 46 6.21 -7.14 -0.36
N ALA A 47 4.95 -7.22 -0.76
CA ALA A 47 4.25 -6.14 -1.46
C ALA A 47 3.20 -5.57 -0.51
N GLN A 48 3.27 -4.25 -0.32
CA GLN A 48 2.38 -3.51 0.59
C GLN A 48 1.35 -2.72 -0.21
N PRO A 49 0.12 -2.56 0.29
CA PRO A 49 -0.91 -1.79 -0.38
C PRO A 49 -0.56 -0.28 -0.35
N PRO A 50 -1.13 0.55 -1.23
CA PRO A 50 -1.09 1.99 -1.10
C PRO A 50 -1.74 2.44 0.22
N ILE A 51 -1.11 3.42 0.84
CA ILE A 51 -1.56 4.05 2.07
C ILE A 51 -1.69 5.54 1.80
N LEU A 52 -2.86 6.11 2.04
CA LEU A 52 -3.08 7.55 1.97
C LEU A 52 -3.49 8.06 3.34
N ALA A 53 -2.88 9.17 3.74
CA ALA A 53 -3.23 9.91 4.94
C ALA A 53 -3.47 11.37 4.53
N LEU A 54 -4.62 11.93 4.91
CA LEU A 54 -5.01 13.29 4.53
C LEU A 54 -5.91 13.91 5.60
N HIS A 55 -6.12 15.22 5.50
CA HIS A 55 -7.03 15.96 6.37
C HIS A 55 -8.20 16.51 5.57
N THR A 56 -9.41 16.49 6.16
CA THR A 56 -10.58 17.20 5.60
C THR A 56 -11.02 18.33 6.52
N CYS A 57 -11.60 19.37 5.90
CA CYS A 57 -12.10 20.56 6.60
C CYS A 57 -13.39 20.34 7.39
N SER A 58 -14.16 19.29 7.07
CA SER A 58 -15.43 18.99 7.73
C SER A 58 -15.68 17.48 7.84
N ILE A 59 -16.59 17.11 8.74
CA ILE A 59 -17.05 15.72 8.90
C ILE A 59 -17.76 15.21 7.64
N ALA A 60 -18.59 16.05 7.01
CA ALA A 60 -19.28 15.70 5.77
C ALA A 60 -18.30 15.32 4.65
N MET A 61 -17.19 16.06 4.52
CA MET A 61 -16.13 15.72 3.57
C MET A 61 -15.41 14.42 3.95
N ALA A 62 -15.22 14.17 5.25
CA ALA A 62 -14.62 12.92 5.72
C ALA A 62 -15.51 11.71 5.40
N GLU A 63 -16.81 11.81 5.67
CA GLU A 63 -17.80 10.76 5.39
C GLU A 63 -17.92 10.48 3.89
N LEU A 64 -17.97 11.54 3.07
CA LEU A 64 -18.02 11.42 1.62
C LEU A 64 -16.79 10.70 1.06
N LEU A 65 -15.59 11.15 1.45
CA LEU A 65 -14.34 10.52 1.01
C LEU A 65 -14.21 9.08 1.51
N ALA A 66 -14.64 8.80 2.74
CA ALA A 66 -14.63 7.44 3.28
C ALA A 66 -15.55 6.52 2.47
N SER A 67 -16.75 6.98 2.14
CA SER A 67 -17.73 6.28 1.31
C SER A 67 -17.19 5.97 -0.09
N ILE A 68 -16.54 6.95 -0.72
CA ILE A 68 -15.87 6.78 -2.02
C ILE A 68 -14.73 5.75 -1.93
N ALA A 69 -13.88 5.85 -0.91
CA ALA A 69 -12.75 4.96 -0.72
C ALA A 69 -13.17 3.51 -0.49
N VAL A 70 -14.19 3.28 0.33
CA VAL A 70 -14.74 1.94 0.57
C VAL A 70 -15.29 1.34 -0.72
N ARG A 71 -16.07 2.09 -1.51
CA ARG A 71 -16.54 1.64 -2.84
C ARG A 71 -15.38 1.39 -3.82
N ALA A 72 -14.30 2.15 -3.70
CA ALA A 72 -13.07 1.93 -4.48
C ALA A 72 -12.23 0.73 -3.99
N GLY A 73 -12.67 0.00 -2.96
CA GLY A 73 -12.04 -1.24 -2.47
C GLY A 73 -11.03 -1.05 -1.34
N TYR A 74 -11.07 0.10 -0.65
CA TYR A 74 -10.28 0.40 0.54
C TYR A 74 -11.12 0.18 1.80
N LYS A 75 -11.26 -1.08 2.20
CA LYS A 75 -12.16 -1.49 3.30
C LYS A 75 -11.71 -1.00 4.68
N TYR A 76 -10.42 -0.77 4.87
CA TYR A 76 -9.84 -0.29 6.13
C TYR A 76 -9.71 1.24 6.14
N THR A 77 -10.64 1.93 5.50
CA THR A 77 -10.72 3.40 5.56
C THR A 77 -11.35 3.83 6.88
N GLY A 78 -10.82 4.89 7.47
CA GLY A 78 -11.40 5.51 8.65
C GLY A 78 -10.93 6.95 8.83
N TYR A 79 -11.56 7.65 9.76
CA TYR A 79 -11.21 9.02 10.10
C TYR A 79 -11.43 9.28 11.58
N ARG A 80 -10.74 10.29 12.10
CA ARG A 80 -10.90 10.77 13.47
C ARG A 80 -10.78 12.29 13.51
N TYR A 81 -11.55 12.91 14.39
CA TYR A 81 -11.34 14.32 14.69
C TYR A 81 -9.98 14.52 15.36
N THR A 82 -9.28 15.54 14.90
CA THR A 82 -8.08 16.11 15.53
C THR A 82 -8.41 17.55 15.90
N SER A 83 -7.58 18.22 16.71
CA SER A 83 -7.89 19.55 17.26
C SER A 83 -8.32 20.63 16.26
N ARG A 84 -8.08 20.45 14.95
CA ARG A 84 -8.43 21.43 13.92
C ARG A 84 -9.12 20.85 12.67
N SER A 85 -9.16 19.54 12.50
CA SER A 85 -9.60 18.90 11.25
C SER A 85 -9.86 17.41 11.43
N TYR A 86 -10.40 16.76 10.40
CA TYR A 86 -10.61 15.31 10.41
C TYR A 86 -9.44 14.63 9.71
N TYR A 87 -8.62 13.91 10.47
CA TYR A 87 -7.55 13.09 9.92
C TYR A 87 -8.14 11.79 9.39
N MET A 88 -7.91 11.50 8.11
CA MET A 88 -8.36 10.29 7.45
C MET A 88 -7.19 9.40 7.08
N PHE A 89 -7.44 8.09 7.13
CA PHE A 89 -6.55 7.07 6.65
C PHE A 89 -7.29 6.15 5.67
N ILE A 90 -6.65 5.85 4.54
CA ILE A 90 -7.19 4.99 3.48
C ILE A 90 -6.15 3.90 3.23
N PHE A 91 -6.48 2.67 3.62
CA PHE A 91 -5.58 1.52 3.53
C PHE A 91 -6.13 0.45 2.59
N GLY A 92 -5.31 0.04 1.61
CA GLY A 92 -5.61 -1.10 0.76
C GLY A 92 -5.49 -2.42 1.54
N THR A 93 -5.90 -3.51 0.90
CA THR A 93 -5.92 -4.87 1.49
C THR A 93 -5.00 -5.85 0.76
N GLU A 94 -4.50 -5.44 -0.40
CA GLU A 94 -3.60 -6.18 -1.25
C GLU A 94 -2.20 -6.19 -0.63
N ARG A 95 -1.96 -7.22 0.16
CA ARG A 95 -0.72 -7.42 0.87
C ARG A 95 -0.29 -8.87 0.74
N ILE A 96 1.01 -9.05 0.58
CA ILE A 96 1.65 -10.36 0.73
C ILE A 96 2.99 -10.17 1.45
N ASP A 97 3.28 -11.07 2.39
CA ASP A 97 4.57 -11.19 3.07
C ASP A 97 5.04 -12.64 2.92
N ILE A 98 6.12 -12.83 2.17
CA ILE A 98 6.70 -14.15 1.88
C ILE A 98 7.98 -14.27 2.71
N PRO A 99 8.09 -15.25 3.62
CA PRO A 99 9.34 -15.53 4.31
C PRO A 99 10.32 -16.11 3.30
N ILE A 100 11.44 -15.41 3.05
CA ILE A 100 12.53 -15.91 2.21
C ILE A 100 13.51 -16.70 3.06
N MET A 101 13.85 -16.15 4.23
CA MET A 101 14.79 -16.75 5.17
C MET A 101 14.24 -16.70 6.59
N PHE A 102 14.39 -17.80 7.32
CA PHE A 102 14.02 -17.93 8.73
C PHE A 102 15.16 -18.58 9.50
N ARG A 103 15.67 -17.88 10.54
CA ARG A 103 16.82 -18.32 11.35
C ARG A 103 18.03 -18.75 10.49
N GLY A 104 18.37 -17.94 9.49
CA GLY A 104 19.51 -18.18 8.59
C GLY A 104 19.28 -19.25 7.51
N ARG A 105 18.09 -19.87 7.46
CA ARG A 105 17.76 -20.92 6.48
C ARG A 105 16.76 -20.41 5.45
N PHE A 106 16.99 -20.71 4.18
CA PHE A 106 16.00 -20.45 3.14
C PHE A 106 14.76 -21.31 3.36
N VAL A 107 13.58 -20.69 3.30
CA VAL A 107 12.29 -21.37 3.47
C VAL A 107 11.35 -21.21 2.27
N ALA A 108 11.60 -20.22 1.40
CA ALA A 108 10.90 -20.10 0.12
C ALA A 108 11.66 -20.79 -1.02
N THR A 109 10.97 -20.97 -2.14
CA THR A 109 11.59 -21.33 -3.42
C THR A 109 12.66 -20.32 -3.82
N ARG A 110 13.75 -20.80 -4.43
CA ARG A 110 14.77 -19.95 -5.06
C ARG A 110 14.43 -19.57 -6.51
N ASN A 111 13.24 -19.92 -6.99
CA ASN A 111 12.73 -19.44 -8.27
C ASN A 111 12.32 -17.97 -8.15
N TYR A 112 13.29 -17.07 -8.35
CA TYR A 112 13.08 -15.62 -8.24
C TYR A 112 12.11 -15.08 -9.29
N SER A 113 11.96 -15.75 -10.44
CA SER A 113 10.98 -15.37 -11.45
C SER A 113 9.55 -15.52 -10.92
N LEU A 114 9.25 -16.67 -10.30
CA LEU A 114 7.94 -16.91 -9.69
C LEU A 114 7.66 -15.96 -8.52
N LEU A 115 8.67 -15.69 -7.68
CA LEU A 115 8.52 -14.74 -6.57
C LEU A 115 8.28 -13.31 -7.08
N ALA A 116 9.03 -12.88 -8.09
CA ALA A 116 8.85 -11.56 -8.70
C ALA A 116 7.46 -11.44 -9.34
N GLU A 117 7.01 -12.44 -10.08
CA GLU A 117 5.65 -12.50 -10.64
C GLU A 117 4.58 -12.33 -9.56
N LEU A 118 4.69 -13.11 -8.47
CA LEU A 118 3.75 -13.06 -7.36
C LEU A 118 3.73 -11.67 -6.70
N LEU A 119 4.89 -11.10 -6.36
CA LEU A 119 5.00 -9.76 -5.77
C LEU A 119 4.46 -8.67 -6.70
N ASN A 120 4.78 -8.76 -8.01
CA ASN A 120 4.32 -7.82 -9.02
C ASN A 120 2.81 -7.88 -9.23
N SER A 121 2.19 -9.06 -9.09
CA SER A 121 0.73 -9.20 -9.17
C SER A 121 0.00 -8.37 -8.08
N TYR A 122 0.54 -8.36 -6.85
CA TYR A 122 0.02 -7.56 -5.74
C TYR A 122 0.29 -6.06 -5.94
N LEU A 123 1.49 -5.70 -6.43
CA LEU A 123 1.80 -4.32 -6.78
C LEU A 123 0.83 -3.79 -7.85
N ALA A 124 0.60 -4.55 -8.91
CA ALA A 124 -0.32 -4.20 -9.99
C ALA A 124 -1.76 -4.06 -9.48
N LEU A 125 -2.20 -4.97 -8.60
CA LEU A 125 -3.50 -4.86 -7.94
C LEU A 125 -3.64 -3.55 -7.14
N GLY A 126 -2.61 -3.18 -6.37
CA GLY A 126 -2.60 -1.94 -5.61
C GLY A 126 -2.65 -0.71 -6.49
N LYS A 127 -1.89 -0.69 -7.59
CA LYS A 127 -1.92 0.40 -8.58
C LYS A 127 -3.30 0.54 -9.24
N ARG A 128 -3.95 -0.57 -9.60
CA ARG A 128 -5.32 -0.56 -10.16
C ARG A 128 -6.33 0.01 -9.17
N LYS A 129 -6.26 -0.35 -7.89
CA LYS A 129 -7.15 0.22 -6.86
C LYS A 129 -6.91 1.71 -6.65
N LEU A 130 -5.65 2.14 -6.64
CA LEU A 130 -5.30 3.56 -6.49
C LEU A 130 -5.86 4.40 -7.63
N ASP A 131 -5.75 3.91 -8.86
CA ASP A 131 -6.29 4.59 -10.03
C ASP A 131 -7.84 4.59 -10.05
N ARG A 132 -8.48 3.51 -9.57
CA ARG A 132 -9.94 3.49 -9.34
C ARG A 132 -10.37 4.54 -8.32
N LEU A 133 -9.66 4.67 -7.20
CA LEU A 133 -9.92 5.71 -6.20
C LEU A 133 -9.77 7.11 -6.80
N ARG A 134 -8.68 7.35 -7.53
CA ARG A 134 -8.42 8.62 -8.23
C ARG A 134 -9.58 8.99 -9.16
N ARG A 135 -10.04 8.06 -10.00
CA ARG A 135 -11.19 8.28 -10.90
C ARG A 135 -12.48 8.57 -10.13
N ALA A 136 -12.76 7.84 -9.06
CA ALA A 136 -13.96 8.03 -8.27
C ALA A 136 -14.00 9.41 -7.59
N ILE A 137 -12.85 9.88 -7.09
CA ILE A 137 -12.72 11.24 -6.54
C ILE A 137 -12.90 12.29 -7.65
N ALA A 138 -12.25 12.12 -8.81
CA ALA A 138 -12.36 13.07 -9.90
C ALA A 138 -13.81 13.20 -10.43
N SER A 139 -14.52 12.08 -10.58
CA SER A 139 -15.93 12.07 -10.97
C SER A 139 -16.81 12.79 -9.96
N MET A 140 -16.57 12.62 -8.66
CA MET A 140 -17.32 13.33 -7.62
C MET A 140 -17.08 14.84 -7.66
N LEU A 141 -15.83 15.27 -7.88
CA LEU A 141 -15.50 16.70 -7.99
C LEU A 141 -16.20 17.36 -9.16
N ASP A 142 -16.34 16.65 -10.29
CA ASP A 142 -17.05 17.16 -11.45
C ASP A 142 -18.55 17.34 -11.16
N VAL A 143 -19.20 16.35 -10.54
CA VAL A 143 -20.61 16.42 -10.12
C VAL A 143 -20.86 17.58 -9.14
N LEU A 144 -19.96 17.78 -8.17
CA LEU A 144 -20.09 18.89 -7.21
C LEU A 144 -19.94 20.25 -7.89
N ARG A 145 -19.11 20.34 -8.93
CA ARG A 145 -18.93 21.59 -9.68
C ARG A 145 -20.17 21.91 -10.53
N THR A 146 -20.67 20.95 -11.30
CA THR A 146 -21.85 21.17 -12.16
C THR A 146 -23.12 21.42 -11.35
N GLY A 147 -23.33 20.71 -10.24
CA GLY A 147 -24.49 20.95 -9.37
C GLY A 147 -24.48 22.33 -8.72
N CYS A 148 -23.30 22.88 -8.39
CA CYS A 148 -23.19 24.26 -7.90
C CYS A 148 -23.47 25.29 -9.00
N GLU A 149 -23.06 25.05 -10.24
CA GLU A 149 -23.35 25.91 -11.40
C GLU A 149 -24.86 25.97 -11.67
N GLU A 150 -25.56 24.83 -11.63
CA GLU A 150 -27.02 24.78 -11.79
C GLU A 150 -27.78 25.49 -10.65
N ALA A 151 -27.31 25.35 -9.41
CA ALA A 151 -27.91 25.98 -8.23
C ALA A 151 -27.66 27.50 -8.11
N THR A 152 -26.70 28.05 -8.86
CA THR A 152 -26.43 29.51 -8.91
C THR A 152 -27.08 30.21 -10.11
N LEU A 153 -27.58 29.44 -11.08
CA LEU A 153 -28.36 29.91 -12.22
C LEU A 153 -29.89 29.83 -12.01
N SER A 154 -30.33 29.35 -10.85
CA SER A 154 -31.74 29.29 -10.40
C SER A 154 -32.01 30.27 -9.27
#